data_AF-A0AAU9NYY3-F1
#
_entry.id   AF-A0AAU9NYY3-F1
#
_cell.length_a   1.000
_cell.length_b   1.000
_cell.length_c   1.000
_cell.angle_alpha   90.00
_cell.angle_beta   90.00
_cell.angle_gamma   90.00
#
_symmetry.space_group_name_H-M   'P 1'
#
loop_
_entity.id
_entity.type
_entity.pdbx_description
1 polymer ?
#
loop_
_entity_poly.entity_id
_entity_poly.type
_entity_poly.pdbx_seq_one_letter_code
_entity_poly.pdbx_strand_id
1 'polypeptide(L)'
;MELQRGFKLLLQQYKALFTKNLLLAWRNKRATFLQLFSSIFFIFLLFIIQKAIEARFGSSTAFKSLRDPEPLIDPPIPPCEDKYYTKLPCFDFVWSGSDSARIGSIVDQIRANNPGRPIPSTKVKPFRTKGEVDAWFLANPMSCPGALHFVERNATVISYGLQTNSTPIAKRGHYEDPTFKFAIPLQIAAEREIARSLVGDPSFSWIVSLKEFAHPVVETYSSVGTAGPSFFLAITMFGFVLQISSLIVEKELRLRQAMAMMGLYDTAYCLISS
;
A
#
# COMPACT_ATOMS: atom_id res chain seq x y z
N MET A 1 -39.03 -27.15 54.93
CA MET A 1 -38.89 -26.43 53.65
C MET A 1 -40.20 -26.58 52.90
N GLU A 2 -40.96 -25.50 52.74
CA GLU A 2 -42.15 -25.47 51.89
C GLU A 2 -41.73 -25.74 50.43
N LEU A 3 -42.27 -26.79 49.81
CA LEU A 3 -42.04 -27.10 48.40
C LEU A 3 -42.73 -26.03 47.54
N GLN A 4 -41.96 -25.03 47.09
CA GLN A 4 -42.45 -24.03 46.14
C GLN A 4 -42.93 -24.72 44.86
N ARG A 5 -44.06 -24.27 44.28
CA ARG A 5 -44.62 -24.83 43.04
C ARG A 5 -44.72 -23.77 41.94
N GLY A 6 -44.63 -24.20 40.69
CA GLY A 6 -44.78 -23.32 39.51
C GLY A 6 -43.60 -22.36 39.32
N PHE A 7 -43.88 -21.10 39.02
CA PHE A 7 -42.89 -20.07 38.65
C PHE A 7 -41.81 -19.83 39.71
N LYS A 8 -42.17 -19.89 41.00
CA LYS A 8 -41.22 -19.70 42.11
C LYS A 8 -40.17 -20.82 42.17
N LEU A 9 -40.59 -22.07 41.90
CA LEU A 9 -39.68 -23.21 41.80
C LEU A 9 -38.72 -23.05 40.61
N LEU A 10 -39.24 -22.59 39.45
CA LEU A 10 -38.42 -22.35 38.26
C LEU A 10 -37.33 -21.30 38.53
N LEU A 11 -37.69 -20.19 39.21
CA LEU A 11 -36.74 -19.14 39.58
C LEU A 11 -35.69 -19.63 40.58
N GLN A 12 -36.11 -20.47 41.55
CA GLN A 12 -35.20 -21.10 42.51
C GLN A 12 -34.22 -22.06 41.83
N GLN A 13 -34.72 -22.93 40.94
CA GLN A 13 -33.90 -23.85 40.15
C GLN A 13 -32.92 -23.09 39.25
N TYR A 14 -33.40 -22.03 38.58
CA TYR A 14 -32.58 -21.16 37.74
C TYR A 14 -31.43 -20.52 38.54
N LYS A 15 -31.74 -19.90 39.68
CA LYS A 15 -30.73 -19.26 40.53
C LYS A 15 -29.69 -20.26 41.04
N ALA A 16 -30.12 -21.46 41.43
CA ALA A 16 -29.22 -22.51 41.90
C ALA A 16 -28.27 -22.99 40.79
N LEU A 17 -28.80 -23.24 39.58
CA LEU A 17 -28.00 -23.63 38.41
C LEU A 17 -27.06 -22.53 37.93
N PHE A 18 -27.52 -21.28 37.92
CA PHE A 18 -26.68 -20.13 37.56
C PHE A 18 -25.50 -19.99 38.53
N THR A 19 -25.76 -20.10 39.83
CA THR A 19 -24.70 -20.03 40.87
C THR A 19 -23.71 -21.20 40.73
N LYS A 20 -24.20 -22.41 40.45
CA LYS A 20 -23.36 -23.58 40.16
C LYS A 20 -22.46 -23.32 38.94
N ASN A 21 -23.02 -22.84 37.83
CA ASN A 21 -22.26 -22.58 36.61
C ASN A 21 -21.26 -21.44 36.77
N LEU A 22 -21.61 -20.39 37.54
CA LEU A 22 -20.68 -19.31 37.88
C LEU A 22 -19.51 -19.83 38.74
N LEU A 23 -19.78 -20.69 39.72
CA LEU A 23 -18.74 -21.36 40.51
C LEU A 23 -17.89 -22.29 39.66
N LEU A 24 -18.48 -23.00 38.70
CA LEU A 24 -17.76 -23.89 37.80
C LEU A 24 -16.85 -23.11 36.84
N ALA A 25 -17.35 -22.01 36.30
CA ALA A 25 -16.60 -21.03 35.51
C ALA A 25 -15.46 -20.40 36.32
N TRP A 26 -15.70 -20.07 37.59
CA TRP A 26 -14.67 -19.58 38.51
C TRP A 26 -13.59 -20.63 38.78
N ARG A 27 -13.94 -21.91 38.90
CA ARG A 27 -12.97 -23.01 39.09
C ARG A 27 -12.16 -23.25 37.81
N ASN A 28 -12.77 -23.15 36.63
CA ASN A 28 -12.08 -23.23 35.36
C ASN A 28 -11.54 -21.87 34.88
N LYS A 29 -10.66 -21.26 35.70
CA LYS A 29 -10.04 -19.94 35.46
C LYS A 29 -9.40 -19.81 34.08
N ARG A 30 -8.80 -20.89 33.55
CA ARG A 30 -8.06 -20.86 32.28
C ARG A 30 -8.97 -20.70 31.07
N ALA A 31 -10.04 -21.49 30.99
CA ALA A 31 -10.97 -21.43 29.87
C ALA A 31 -11.76 -20.10 29.86
N THR A 32 -12.20 -19.63 31.04
CA THR A 32 -12.92 -18.36 31.17
C THR A 32 -12.03 -17.16 30.87
N PHE A 33 -10.76 -17.19 31.29
CA PHE A 33 -9.78 -16.17 30.93
C PHE A 33 -9.51 -16.13 29.43
N LEU A 34 -9.25 -17.29 28.81
CA LEU A 34 -9.02 -17.37 27.36
C LEU A 34 -10.21 -16.88 26.56
N GLN A 35 -11.44 -17.23 26.95
CA GLN A 35 -12.65 -16.80 26.26
C GLN A 35 -12.89 -15.29 26.38
N LEU A 36 -12.65 -14.71 27.56
CA LEU A 36 -12.85 -13.27 27.77
C LEU A 36 -11.78 -12.42 27.06
N PHE A 37 -10.51 -12.87 27.10
CA PHE A 37 -9.39 -12.13 26.53
C PHE A 37 -9.16 -12.41 25.04
N SER A 38 -9.72 -13.49 24.48
CA SER A 38 -9.62 -13.82 23.05
C SER A 38 -10.13 -12.66 22.18
N SER A 39 -11.32 -12.13 22.49
CA SER A 39 -11.89 -10.99 21.74
C SER A 39 -10.98 -9.76 21.75
N ILE A 40 -10.41 -9.44 22.92
CA ILE A 40 -9.49 -8.29 23.07
C ILE A 40 -8.21 -8.53 22.25
N PHE A 41 -7.67 -9.74 22.30
CA PHE A 41 -6.46 -10.11 21.56
C PHE A 41 -6.65 -9.99 20.04
N PHE A 42 -7.75 -10.52 19.50
CA PHE A 42 -8.01 -10.46 18.06
C PHE A 42 -8.35 -9.04 17.57
N ILE A 43 -9.07 -8.24 18.37
CA ILE A 43 -9.29 -6.81 18.07
C ILE A 43 -7.96 -6.04 18.09
N PHE A 44 -7.09 -6.32 19.06
CA PHE A 44 -5.76 -5.73 19.12
C PHE A 44 -4.89 -6.12 17.92
N LEU A 45 -4.96 -7.37 17.48
CA LEU A 45 -4.24 -7.84 16.30
C LEU A 45 -4.75 -7.16 15.01
N LEU A 46 -6.06 -6.99 14.86
CA LEU A 46 -6.66 -6.17 13.80
C LEU A 46 -6.15 -4.73 13.82
N PHE A 47 -6.04 -4.13 15.01
CA PHE A 47 -5.50 -2.79 15.17
C PHE A 47 -4.03 -2.68 14.73
N ILE A 48 -3.19 -3.65 15.09
CA ILE A 48 -1.79 -3.71 14.63
C ILE A 48 -1.72 -3.80 13.11
N ILE A 49 -2.54 -4.67 12.49
CA ILE A 49 -2.58 -4.80 11.03
C ILE A 49 -2.96 -3.46 10.38
N GLN A 50 -3.99 -2.80 10.90
CA GLN A 50 -4.42 -1.49 10.40
C GLN A 50 -3.27 -0.46 10.50
N LYS A 51 -2.58 -0.40 11.64
CA LYS A 51 -1.42 0.49 11.82
C LYS A 51 -0.24 0.15 10.91
N ALA A 52 0.00 -1.13 10.64
CA ALA A 52 1.04 -1.55 9.71
C ALA A 52 0.73 -1.12 8.27
N ILE A 53 -0.55 -1.18 7.86
CA ILE A 53 -0.99 -0.72 6.54
C ILE A 53 -0.87 0.80 6.42
N GLU A 54 -1.32 1.55 7.43
CA GLU A 54 -1.16 3.01 7.48
C GLU A 54 0.31 3.41 7.40
N ALA A 55 1.20 2.74 8.14
CA ALA A 55 2.63 3.00 8.08
C ALA A 55 3.23 2.72 6.69
N ARG A 56 2.78 1.65 6.02
CA ARG A 56 3.22 1.30 4.66
C ARG A 56 2.83 2.36 3.62
N PHE A 57 1.64 2.95 3.76
CA PHE A 57 1.13 3.93 2.80
C PHE A 57 1.39 5.40 3.22
N GLY A 58 1.94 5.63 4.41
CA GLY A 58 2.19 6.97 4.95
C GLY A 58 3.19 7.83 4.17
N SER A 59 4.01 7.23 3.28
CA SER A 59 4.90 8.00 2.40
C SER A 59 4.20 8.55 1.15
N SER A 60 3.03 8.02 0.77
CA SER A 60 2.32 8.44 -0.43
C SER A 60 1.39 9.62 -0.13
N THR A 61 1.46 10.66 -0.96
CA THR A 61 0.61 11.85 -0.85
C THR A 61 -0.86 11.53 -1.05
N ALA A 62 -1.19 10.53 -1.88
CA ALA A 62 -2.56 10.10 -2.17
C ALA A 62 -3.38 9.72 -0.92
N PHE A 63 -2.74 9.28 0.17
CA PHE A 63 -3.40 8.87 1.41
C PHE A 63 -3.37 9.93 2.51
N LYS A 64 -3.01 11.17 2.15
CA LYS A 64 -3.05 12.34 3.04
C LYS A 64 -4.06 13.34 2.52
N SER A 65 -4.66 14.12 3.42
CA SER A 65 -5.40 15.29 3.00
C SER A 65 -4.39 16.39 2.70
N LEU A 66 -4.30 16.77 1.43
CA LEU A 66 -3.43 17.84 0.97
C LEU A 66 -4.29 19.04 0.59
N ARG A 67 -4.18 20.11 1.37
CA ARG A 67 -4.86 21.39 1.07
C ARG A 67 -3.98 22.31 0.23
N ASP A 68 -2.69 22.31 0.50
CA ASP A 68 -1.71 23.14 -0.19
C ASP A 68 -0.39 22.37 -0.33
N PRO A 69 -0.20 21.63 -1.44
CA PRO A 69 1.02 20.86 -1.63
C PRO A 69 2.21 21.73 -2.05
N GLU A 70 3.41 21.24 -1.75
CA GLU A 70 4.66 21.92 -2.12
C GLU A 70 4.87 21.84 -3.64
N PRO A 71 5.17 22.97 -4.31
CA PRO A 71 5.48 22.95 -5.73
C PRO A 71 6.84 22.29 -5.99
N LEU A 72 6.88 21.37 -6.95
CA LEU A 72 8.10 20.82 -7.51
C LEU A 72 8.64 21.77 -8.58
N ILE A 73 9.72 22.48 -8.26
CA ILE A 73 10.33 23.49 -9.13
C ILE A 73 11.54 22.87 -9.83
N ASP A 74 11.56 22.92 -11.17
CA ASP A 74 12.66 22.46 -12.04
C ASP A 74 13.34 21.16 -11.57
N PRO A 75 12.60 20.02 -11.56
CA PRO A 75 13.14 18.78 -11.04
C PRO A 75 14.33 18.30 -11.89
N PRO A 76 15.45 17.91 -11.27
CA PRO A 76 16.63 17.45 -11.99
C PRO A 76 16.40 16.07 -12.60
N ILE A 77 17.06 15.77 -13.73
CA ILE A 77 17.14 14.40 -14.25
C ILE A 77 18.00 13.61 -13.26
N PRO A 78 17.49 12.64 -12.48
CA PRO A 78 18.26 11.93 -11.46
C PRO A 78 19.28 10.94 -12.09
N PRO A 79 20.31 10.50 -11.35
CA PRO A 79 21.27 9.53 -11.88
C PRO A 79 20.58 8.18 -12.05
N CYS A 80 21.00 7.41 -13.06
CA CYS A 80 20.37 6.11 -13.35
C CYS A 80 20.50 5.10 -12.20
N GLU A 81 21.52 5.24 -11.36
CA GLU A 81 21.74 4.47 -10.13
C GLU A 81 20.61 4.61 -9.10
N ASP A 82 19.94 5.75 -9.07
CA ASP A 82 18.86 6.02 -8.12
C ASP A 82 17.55 5.32 -8.50
N LYS A 83 17.46 4.77 -9.72
CA LYS A 83 16.31 4.01 -10.18
C LYS A 83 16.30 2.60 -9.58
N TYR A 84 15.13 2.14 -9.15
CA TYR A 84 15.01 0.79 -8.60
C TYR A 84 15.24 -0.29 -9.67
N TYR A 85 16.02 -1.31 -9.29
CA TYR A 85 16.36 -2.49 -10.09
C TYR A 85 17.11 -2.20 -11.40
N THR A 86 17.81 -1.06 -11.50
CA THR A 86 18.69 -0.75 -12.63
C THR A 86 19.89 -1.69 -12.70
N LYS A 87 20.26 -2.08 -13.93
CA LYS A 87 21.45 -2.87 -14.22
C LYS A 87 22.64 -1.95 -14.46
N LEU A 88 23.78 -2.23 -13.82
CA LEU A 88 25.04 -1.50 -14.04
C LEU A 88 25.89 -2.21 -15.10
N PRO A 89 26.58 -1.47 -15.99
CA PRO A 89 26.59 0.00 -16.12
C PRO A 89 25.28 0.56 -16.72
N CYS A 90 24.86 1.74 -16.27
CA CYS A 90 23.63 2.39 -16.72
C CYS A 90 23.88 3.79 -17.29
N PHE A 91 22.92 4.25 -18.10
CA PHE A 91 22.88 5.58 -18.71
C PHE A 91 21.75 6.41 -18.08
N ASP A 92 22.01 7.69 -17.84
CA ASP A 92 21.02 8.63 -17.30
C ASP A 92 19.89 8.86 -18.31
N PHE A 93 20.26 9.01 -19.59
CA PHE A 93 19.33 8.96 -20.71
C PHE A 93 20.06 8.62 -22.00
N VAL A 94 19.31 8.18 -23.01
CA VAL A 94 19.83 8.01 -24.37
C VAL A 94 19.09 8.91 -25.33
N TRP A 95 19.63 9.16 -26.51
CA TRP A 95 18.95 10.02 -27.47
C TRP A 95 19.19 9.63 -28.92
N SER A 96 18.25 9.97 -29.80
CA SER A 96 18.40 9.82 -31.25
C SER A 96 18.37 11.15 -31.98
N GLY A 97 19.00 11.20 -33.17
CA GLY A 97 19.14 12.42 -33.98
C GLY A 97 20.57 12.93 -34.04
N SER A 98 21.57 12.07 -33.82
CA SER A 98 22.98 12.44 -33.75
C SER A 98 23.57 12.96 -35.05
N ASP A 99 22.85 12.85 -36.17
CA ASP A 99 23.28 13.39 -37.45
C ASP A 99 23.27 14.94 -37.48
N SER A 100 22.49 15.60 -36.62
CA SER A 100 22.47 17.07 -36.51
C SER A 100 23.43 17.56 -35.42
N ALA A 101 24.41 18.38 -35.80
CA ALA A 101 25.32 19.05 -34.87
C ALA A 101 24.57 19.97 -33.90
N ARG A 102 23.45 20.55 -34.33
CA ARG A 102 22.60 21.39 -33.48
C ARG A 102 21.96 20.58 -32.36
N ILE A 103 21.43 19.40 -32.67
CA ILE A 103 20.86 18.48 -31.67
C ILE A 103 21.95 18.03 -30.70
N GLY A 104 23.16 17.72 -31.20
CA GLY A 104 24.30 17.41 -30.34
C GLY A 104 24.60 18.53 -29.33
N SER A 105 24.64 19.79 -29.79
CA SER A 105 24.82 20.94 -28.91
C SER A 105 23.70 21.11 -27.89
N ILE A 106 22.44 20.84 -28.26
CA ILE A 106 21.30 20.88 -27.33
C ILE A 106 21.49 19.83 -26.23
N VAL A 107 21.85 18.60 -26.59
CA VAL A 107 22.06 17.53 -25.61
C VAL A 107 23.25 17.82 -24.68
N ASP A 108 24.31 18.42 -25.20
CA ASP A 108 25.43 18.85 -24.36
C ASP A 108 25.03 19.95 -23.37
N GLN A 109 24.15 20.87 -23.77
CA GLN A 109 23.57 21.86 -22.87
C GLN A 109 22.61 21.23 -21.85
N ILE A 110 21.79 20.23 -22.24
CA ILE A 110 20.93 19.48 -21.30
C ILE A 110 21.78 18.88 -20.19
N ARG A 111 22.92 18.29 -20.57
CA ARG A 111 23.87 17.67 -19.64
C ARG A 111 24.53 18.70 -18.72
N ALA A 112 25.01 19.81 -19.28
CA ALA A 112 25.73 20.83 -18.51
C ALA A 112 24.81 21.61 -17.56
N ASN A 113 23.58 21.91 -17.98
CA ASN A 113 22.61 22.73 -17.26
C ASN A 113 21.62 21.90 -16.43
N ASN A 114 21.88 20.61 -16.21
CA ASN A 114 21.02 19.79 -15.36
C ASN A 114 21.09 20.29 -13.90
N PRO A 115 19.95 20.63 -13.26
CA PRO A 115 19.95 21.17 -11.90
C PRO A 115 20.60 20.20 -10.91
N GLY A 116 21.33 20.73 -9.93
CA GLY A 116 21.95 19.94 -8.85
C GLY A 116 23.15 19.06 -9.25
N ARG A 117 23.26 18.61 -10.51
CA ARG A 117 24.49 17.95 -11.02
C ARG A 117 24.60 18.04 -12.55
N PRO A 118 25.78 18.36 -13.10
CA PRO A 118 26.07 18.12 -14.52
C PRO A 118 26.11 16.62 -14.84
N ILE A 119 25.56 16.23 -15.99
CA ILE A 119 25.52 14.83 -16.44
C ILE A 119 26.80 14.50 -17.24
N PRO A 120 27.61 13.51 -16.80
CA PRO A 120 28.81 13.09 -17.53
C PRO A 120 28.49 12.60 -18.95
N SER A 121 29.41 12.80 -19.89
CA SER A 121 29.23 12.34 -21.29
C SER A 121 29.17 10.82 -21.38
N THR A 122 29.83 10.12 -20.46
CA THR A 122 29.79 8.66 -20.33
C THR A 122 28.41 8.11 -19.93
N LYS A 123 27.54 8.97 -19.37
CA LYS A 123 26.19 8.63 -18.92
C LYS A 123 25.11 8.92 -19.95
N VAL A 124 25.48 9.41 -21.13
CA VAL A 124 24.56 9.70 -22.22
C VAL A 124 25.04 9.00 -23.49
N LYS A 125 24.13 8.27 -24.14
CA LYS A 125 24.45 7.52 -25.36
C LYS A 125 23.72 8.09 -26.58
N PRO A 126 24.44 8.49 -27.64
CA PRO A 126 23.85 8.95 -28.89
C PRO A 126 23.49 7.79 -29.82
N PHE A 127 22.43 7.98 -30.60
CA PHE A 127 21.97 7.09 -31.66
C PHE A 127 21.57 7.91 -32.89
N ARG A 128 21.63 7.31 -34.08
CA ARG A 128 21.25 8.02 -35.30
C ARG A 128 19.74 8.06 -35.45
N THR A 129 19.11 6.90 -35.32
CA THR A 129 17.66 6.74 -35.57
C THR A 129 16.91 6.24 -34.34
N LYS A 130 15.59 6.45 -34.33
CA LYS A 130 14.70 5.90 -33.30
C LYS A 130 14.74 4.36 -33.27
N GLY A 131 14.82 3.72 -34.44
CA GLY A 131 14.86 2.25 -34.52
C GLY A 131 16.12 1.64 -33.87
N GLU A 132 17.26 2.32 -33.93
CA GLU A 132 18.47 1.90 -33.22
C GLU A 132 18.31 1.96 -31.69
N VAL A 133 17.62 3.00 -31.19
CA VAL A 133 17.30 3.13 -29.76
C VAL A 133 16.40 1.98 -29.32
N ASP A 134 15.34 1.69 -30.08
CA ASP A 134 14.41 0.59 -29.80
C ASP A 134 15.13 -0.77 -29.77
N ALA A 135 15.97 -1.04 -30.77
CA ALA A 135 16.79 -2.26 -30.83
C ALA A 135 17.77 -2.34 -29.64
N TRP A 136 18.35 -1.22 -29.24
CA TRP A 136 19.26 -1.17 -28.09
C TRP A 136 18.54 -1.41 -26.76
N PHE A 137 17.35 -0.84 -26.55
CA PHE A 137 16.53 -1.08 -25.36
C PHE A 137 16.12 -2.55 -25.23
N LEU A 138 15.75 -3.19 -26.36
CA LEU A 138 15.44 -4.63 -26.40
C LEU A 138 16.65 -5.48 -26.00
N ALA A 139 17.86 -5.12 -26.45
CA ALA A 139 19.09 -5.83 -26.11
C ALA A 139 19.60 -5.52 -24.68
N ASN A 140 19.25 -4.36 -24.11
CA ASN A 140 19.78 -3.86 -22.84
C ASN A 140 18.64 -3.43 -21.89
N PRO A 141 17.81 -4.37 -21.43
CA PRO A 141 16.74 -4.05 -20.48
C PRO A 141 17.31 -3.47 -19.19
N MET A 142 16.53 -2.60 -18.53
CA MET A 142 16.87 -2.01 -17.22
C MET A 142 18.19 -1.22 -17.16
N SER A 143 18.74 -0.82 -18.30
CA SER A 143 20.05 -0.13 -18.36
C SER A 143 19.93 1.39 -18.49
N CYS A 144 18.73 1.91 -18.74
CA CYS A 144 18.46 3.34 -18.90
C CYS A 144 16.99 3.65 -18.53
N PRO A 145 16.69 4.80 -17.90
CA PRO A 145 15.33 5.16 -17.51
C PRO A 145 14.47 5.68 -18.67
N GLY A 146 15.06 6.27 -19.71
CA GLY A 146 14.33 6.80 -20.86
C GLY A 146 15.20 7.32 -22.00
N ALA A 147 14.56 7.61 -23.13
CA ALA A 147 15.19 8.15 -24.34
C ALA A 147 14.51 9.43 -24.84
N LEU A 148 15.32 10.32 -25.42
CA LEU A 148 14.89 11.51 -26.15
C LEU A 148 15.10 11.32 -27.65
N HIS A 149 14.04 11.44 -28.43
CA HIS A 149 14.09 11.37 -29.88
C HIS A 149 13.95 12.76 -30.48
N PHE A 150 15.02 13.31 -31.02
CA PHE A 150 14.97 14.61 -31.68
C PHE A 150 14.82 14.45 -33.19
N VAL A 151 14.02 15.32 -33.78
CA VAL A 151 13.88 15.47 -35.22
C VAL A 151 13.81 16.95 -35.54
N GLU A 152 14.87 17.46 -36.17
CA GLU A 152 14.92 18.81 -36.72
C GLU A 152 14.06 18.86 -37.99
N ARG A 153 12.95 19.62 -37.96
CA ARG A 153 12.03 19.75 -39.10
C ARG A 153 12.45 20.90 -40.00
N ASN A 154 12.74 22.05 -39.37
CA ASN A 154 13.13 23.30 -40.01
C ASN A 154 14.02 24.10 -39.03
N ALA A 155 14.63 25.20 -39.50
CA ALA A 155 15.46 26.07 -38.66
C ALA A 155 14.75 26.58 -37.39
N THR A 156 13.42 26.74 -37.44
CA THR A 156 12.58 27.26 -36.34
C THR A 156 11.79 26.19 -35.58
N VAL A 157 11.80 24.93 -36.03
CA VAL A 157 10.96 23.87 -35.45
C VAL A 157 11.79 22.61 -35.22
N ILE A 158 12.01 22.31 -33.95
CA ILE A 158 12.60 21.06 -33.48
C ILE A 158 11.48 20.26 -32.82
N SER A 159 11.19 19.08 -33.35
CA SER A 159 10.27 18.14 -32.71
C SER A 159 11.06 17.17 -31.83
N TYR A 160 10.51 16.85 -30.67
CA TYR A 160 11.08 15.85 -29.78
C TYR A 160 10.03 14.81 -29.38
N GLY A 161 10.48 13.61 -29.05
CA GLY A 161 9.66 12.53 -28.51
C GLY A 161 10.34 11.93 -27.30
N LEU A 162 9.54 11.53 -26.30
CA LEU A 162 10.02 10.92 -25.08
C LEU A 162 9.61 9.45 -25.05
N GLN A 163 10.55 8.56 -24.76
CA GLN A 163 10.31 7.13 -24.58
C GLN A 163 10.77 6.72 -23.18
N THR A 164 9.82 6.46 -22.29
CA THR A 164 10.08 6.04 -20.91
C THR A 164 9.26 4.81 -20.58
N ASN A 165 9.62 4.11 -19.50
CA ASN A 165 8.78 3.05 -18.96
C ASN A 165 7.63 3.67 -18.13
N SER A 166 6.39 3.32 -18.42
CA SER A 166 5.21 3.79 -17.68
C SER A 166 4.88 2.96 -16.44
N THR A 167 5.53 1.80 -16.24
CA THR A 167 5.23 0.92 -15.10
C THR A 167 5.84 1.47 -13.81
N PRO A 168 5.04 1.75 -12.76
CA PRO A 168 5.55 2.14 -11.47
C PRO A 168 6.27 0.98 -10.78
N ILE A 169 7.38 1.28 -10.11
CA ILE A 169 8.21 0.28 -9.46
C ILE A 169 8.13 0.48 -7.94
N ALA A 170 7.93 -0.61 -7.21
CA ALA A 170 7.91 -0.59 -5.75
C ALA A 170 9.12 -1.32 -5.16
N LYS A 171 9.77 -0.69 -4.17
CA LYS A 171 10.84 -1.31 -3.37
C LYS A 171 10.55 -1.08 -1.89
N ARG A 172 10.31 -2.17 -1.15
CA ARG A 172 10.03 -2.16 0.31
C ARG A 172 8.90 -1.20 0.71
N GLY A 173 7.84 -1.10 -0.09
CA GLY A 173 6.69 -0.23 0.19
C GLY A 173 6.83 1.21 -0.31
N HIS A 174 8.02 1.64 -0.75
CA HIS A 174 8.19 2.90 -1.46
C HIS A 174 7.90 2.71 -2.95
N TYR A 175 7.05 3.59 -3.48
CA TYR A 175 6.69 3.62 -4.88
C TYR A 175 7.52 4.69 -5.60
N GLU A 176 8.06 4.33 -6.75
CA GLU A 176 8.76 5.21 -7.67
C GLU A 176 7.82 5.46 -8.85
N ASP A 177 7.34 6.71 -8.97
CA ASP A 177 6.58 7.14 -10.15
C ASP A 177 7.56 7.50 -11.28
N PRO A 178 7.60 6.73 -12.38
CA PRO A 178 8.52 7.00 -13.48
C PRO A 178 8.18 8.32 -14.20
N THR A 179 6.95 8.80 -14.10
CA THR A 179 6.48 10.03 -14.75
C THR A 179 7.14 11.24 -14.10
N PHE A 180 6.95 11.41 -12.79
CA PHE A 180 7.52 12.54 -12.06
C PHE A 180 9.04 12.43 -11.87
N LYS A 181 9.58 11.21 -11.76
CA LYS A 181 11.01 11.04 -11.51
C LYS A 181 11.89 11.11 -12.76
N PHE A 182 11.41 10.67 -13.92
CA PHE A 182 12.22 10.63 -15.15
C PHE A 182 11.57 11.33 -16.33
N ALA A 183 10.28 11.09 -16.59
CA ALA A 183 9.66 11.60 -17.80
C ALA A 183 9.58 13.13 -17.82
N ILE A 184 9.08 13.71 -16.73
CA ILE A 184 8.91 15.15 -16.56
C ILE A 184 10.27 15.90 -16.55
N PRO A 185 11.29 15.49 -15.77
CA PRO A 185 12.61 16.11 -15.82
C PRO A 185 13.23 16.09 -17.22
N LEU A 186 13.12 14.96 -17.94
CA LEU A 186 13.61 14.85 -19.31
C LEU A 186 12.86 15.79 -20.27
N GLN A 187 11.55 15.91 -20.11
CA GLN A 187 10.73 16.80 -20.92
C GLN A 187 11.10 18.27 -20.68
N ILE A 188 11.14 18.70 -19.42
CA ILE A 188 11.47 20.10 -19.05
C ILE A 188 12.87 20.46 -19.54
N ALA A 189 13.85 19.56 -19.37
CA ALA A 189 15.22 19.80 -19.82
C ALA A 189 15.31 19.89 -21.36
N ALA A 190 14.62 19.01 -22.08
CA ALA A 190 14.56 19.08 -23.55
C ALA A 190 13.91 20.38 -24.03
N GLU A 191 12.76 20.76 -23.47
CA GLU A 191 12.05 21.99 -23.83
C GLU A 191 12.87 23.25 -23.54
N ARG A 192 13.53 23.31 -22.38
CA ARG A 192 14.41 24.42 -21.98
C ARG A 192 15.53 24.65 -22.99
N GLU A 193 16.27 23.61 -23.33
CA GLU A 193 17.43 23.76 -24.22
C GLU A 193 17.02 23.91 -25.69
N ILE A 194 15.89 23.34 -26.11
CA ILE A 194 15.29 23.64 -27.42
C ILE A 194 14.90 25.12 -27.48
N ALA A 195 14.23 25.66 -26.46
CA ALA A 195 13.83 27.06 -26.41
C ALA A 195 15.05 28.00 -26.48
N ARG A 196 16.11 27.72 -25.71
CA ARG A 196 17.38 28.46 -25.77
C ARG A 196 18.03 28.40 -27.15
N SER A 197 18.05 27.23 -27.77
CA SER A 197 18.60 27.06 -29.13
C SER A 197 17.79 27.80 -30.21
N LEU A 198 16.47 27.93 -30.03
CA LEU A 198 15.59 28.63 -30.98
C LEU A 198 15.61 30.15 -30.79
N VAL A 199 15.68 30.63 -29.54
CA VAL A 199 15.77 32.06 -29.22
C VAL A 199 17.17 32.61 -29.49
N GLY A 200 18.21 31.77 -29.38
CA GLY A 200 19.60 32.19 -29.54
C GLY A 200 20.20 32.85 -28.29
N ASP A 201 19.49 32.80 -27.17
CA ASP A 201 19.94 33.30 -25.88
C ASP A 201 20.18 32.15 -24.89
N PRO A 202 21.43 31.87 -24.49
CA PRO A 202 21.73 30.81 -23.52
C PRO A 202 21.24 31.13 -22.10
N SER A 203 20.95 32.41 -21.80
CA SER A 203 20.49 32.87 -20.49
C SER A 203 18.97 32.90 -20.35
N PHE A 204 18.23 32.48 -21.38
CA PHE A 204 16.77 32.45 -21.35
C PHE A 204 16.25 31.61 -20.17
N SER A 205 15.38 32.23 -19.37
CA SER A 205 14.79 31.65 -18.17
C SER A 205 13.57 30.81 -18.53
N TRP A 206 13.70 29.49 -18.41
CA TRP A 206 12.62 28.52 -18.56
C TRP A 206 12.45 27.75 -17.26
N ILE A 207 11.53 28.20 -16.41
CA ILE A 207 11.26 27.62 -15.09
C ILE A 207 9.85 27.05 -15.12
N VAL A 208 9.74 25.74 -14.92
CA VAL A 208 8.48 25.02 -14.83
C VAL A 208 8.28 24.56 -13.38
N SER A 209 7.12 24.87 -12.83
CA SER A 209 6.70 24.45 -11.48
C SER A 209 5.49 23.55 -11.61
N LEU A 210 5.57 22.35 -11.02
CA LEU A 210 4.49 21.39 -10.98
C LEU A 210 3.94 21.31 -9.56
N LYS A 211 2.62 21.29 -9.43
CA LYS A 211 1.96 21.19 -8.13
C LYS A 211 0.84 20.18 -8.25
N GLU A 212 0.82 19.21 -7.36
CA GLU A 212 -0.29 18.27 -7.24
C GLU A 212 -1.58 19.01 -6.86
N PHE A 213 -2.73 18.48 -7.29
CA PHE A 213 -4.01 19.10 -6.95
C PHE A 213 -4.33 18.86 -5.47
N ALA A 214 -4.93 19.86 -4.82
CA ALA A 214 -5.46 19.69 -3.48
C ALA A 214 -6.55 18.61 -3.47
N HIS A 215 -6.43 17.62 -2.58
CA HIS A 215 -7.35 16.50 -2.49
C HIS A 215 -7.59 16.05 -1.04
N PRO A 216 -8.78 15.51 -0.72
CA PRO A 216 -9.01 14.83 0.55
C PRO A 216 -8.26 13.49 0.60
N VAL A 217 -8.19 12.88 1.77
CA VAL A 217 -7.65 11.52 1.91
C VAL A 217 -8.45 10.57 1.02
N VAL A 218 -7.78 9.86 0.11
CA VAL A 218 -8.40 8.69 -0.53
C VAL A 218 -8.45 7.59 0.53
N GLU A 219 -9.65 7.12 0.88
CA GLU A 219 -9.80 6.09 1.90
C GLU A 219 -9.01 4.82 1.51
N THR A 220 -8.08 4.42 2.36
CA THR A 220 -7.31 3.19 2.18
C THR A 220 -8.17 1.96 2.39
N TYR A 221 -7.65 0.82 1.96
CA TYR A 221 -8.11 -0.51 2.37
C TYR A 221 -8.49 -0.54 3.87
N SER A 222 -9.77 -0.74 4.18
CA SER A 222 -10.23 -0.91 5.56
C SER A 222 -9.89 -2.33 6.01
N SER A 223 -8.89 -2.50 6.88
CA SER A 223 -8.56 -3.82 7.42
C SER A 223 -9.76 -4.43 8.16
N VAL A 224 -10.57 -3.58 8.80
CA VAL A 224 -11.83 -3.97 9.45
C VAL A 224 -12.86 -4.41 8.41
N GLY A 225 -12.97 -3.72 7.28
CA GLY A 225 -13.92 -4.06 6.21
C GLY A 225 -13.59 -5.38 5.52
N THR A 226 -12.30 -5.66 5.27
CA THR A 226 -11.90 -6.85 4.49
C THR A 226 -11.53 -8.05 5.38
N ALA A 227 -10.66 -7.85 6.38
CA ALA A 227 -10.18 -8.94 7.23
C ALA A 227 -11.05 -9.10 8.50
N GLY A 228 -11.72 -8.04 8.94
CA GLY A 228 -12.56 -8.03 10.14
C GLY A 228 -13.55 -9.20 10.23
N PRO A 229 -14.33 -9.53 9.18
CA PRO A 229 -15.27 -10.66 9.24
C PRO A 229 -14.60 -12.00 9.60
N SER A 230 -13.39 -12.26 9.08
CA SER A 230 -12.65 -13.49 9.39
C SER A 230 -12.19 -13.53 10.85
N PHE A 231 -11.74 -12.38 11.38
CA PHE A 231 -11.34 -12.24 12.78
C PHE A 231 -12.53 -12.34 13.73
N PHE A 232 -13.67 -11.72 13.40
CA PHE A 232 -14.89 -11.83 14.19
C PHE A 232 -15.42 -13.27 14.19
N LEU A 233 -15.35 -13.98 13.05
CA LEU A 233 -15.68 -15.39 12.98
C LEU A 233 -14.75 -16.24 13.87
N ALA A 234 -13.44 -15.98 13.85
CA ALA A 234 -12.50 -16.71 14.70
C ALA A 234 -12.82 -16.51 16.20
N ILE A 235 -13.13 -15.28 16.62
CA ILE A 235 -13.54 -14.96 18.00
C ILE A 235 -14.78 -15.78 18.41
N THR A 236 -15.82 -15.81 17.57
CA THR A 236 -17.06 -16.53 17.88
C THR A 236 -16.85 -18.05 17.88
N MET A 237 -16.00 -18.57 16.99
CA MET A 237 -15.66 -20.00 16.96
C MET A 237 -15.01 -20.48 18.25
N PHE A 238 -14.10 -19.69 18.85
CA PHE A 238 -13.49 -20.07 20.14
C PHE A 238 -14.52 -20.26 21.25
N GLY A 239 -15.49 -19.34 21.37
CA GLY A 239 -16.57 -19.46 22.36
C GLY A 239 -17.47 -20.67 22.08
N PHE A 240 -17.82 -20.87 20.82
CA PHE A 240 -18.66 -21.99 20.38
C PHE A 240 -18.03 -23.37 20.68
N VAL A 241 -16.74 -23.54 20.41
CA VAL A 241 -16.02 -24.82 20.67
C VAL A 241 -16.01 -25.15 22.17
N LEU A 242 -15.80 -24.16 23.04
CA LEU A 242 -15.83 -24.36 24.49
C LEU A 242 -17.23 -24.74 24.99
N GLN A 243 -18.27 -24.07 24.48
CA GLN A 243 -19.66 -24.37 24.82
C GLN A 243 -20.06 -25.78 24.38
N ILE A 244 -19.76 -26.16 23.13
CA ILE A 244 -20.04 -27.52 22.63
C ILE A 244 -19.28 -28.58 23.43
N SER A 245 -18.01 -28.34 23.76
CA SER A 245 -17.22 -29.29 24.57
C SER A 245 -17.86 -29.54 25.93
N SER A 246 -18.39 -28.49 26.58
CA SER A 246 -19.10 -28.65 27.86
C SER A 246 -20.41 -29.44 27.72
N LEU A 247 -21.17 -29.21 26.65
CA LEU A 247 -22.40 -29.94 26.35
C LEU A 247 -22.13 -31.43 26.08
N ILE A 248 -21.06 -31.74 25.33
CA ILE A 248 -20.64 -33.13 25.08
C ILE A 248 -20.28 -33.84 26.39
N VAL A 249 -19.50 -33.19 27.27
CA VAL A 249 -19.16 -33.77 28.59
C VAL A 249 -20.42 -34.01 29.44
N GLU A 250 -21.38 -33.08 29.43
CA GLU A 250 -22.65 -33.28 30.12
C GLU A 250 -23.47 -34.44 29.56
N LYS A 251 -23.43 -34.61 28.23
CA LYS A 251 -24.10 -35.70 27.52
C LYS A 251 -23.46 -37.05 27.81
N GLU A 252 -22.13 -37.14 27.82
CA GLU A 252 -21.38 -38.35 28.14
C GLU A 252 -21.66 -38.84 29.56
N LEU A 253 -21.72 -37.92 30.52
CA LEU A 253 -22.03 -38.23 31.92
C LEU A 253 -23.53 -38.45 32.18
N ARG A 254 -24.39 -38.36 31.14
CA ARG A 254 -25.86 -38.42 31.22
C ARG A 254 -26.45 -37.50 32.29
N LEU A 255 -25.78 -36.37 32.55
CA LEU A 255 -26.13 -35.44 33.63
C LEU A 255 -27.54 -34.87 33.45
N ARG A 256 -27.96 -34.62 32.20
CA ARG A 256 -29.31 -34.16 31.89
C ARG A 256 -30.39 -35.16 32.32
N GLN A 257 -30.17 -36.45 32.08
CA GLN A 257 -31.11 -37.51 32.45
C GLN A 257 -31.19 -37.70 33.97
N ALA A 258 -30.04 -37.58 34.66
CA ALA A 258 -30.00 -37.59 36.13
C ALA A 258 -30.75 -36.39 36.74
N MET A 259 -30.57 -35.19 36.19
CA MET A 259 -31.25 -33.97 36.67
C MET A 259 -32.76 -34.01 36.39
N ALA A 260 -33.18 -34.58 35.26
CA ALA A 260 -34.60 -34.80 34.97
C ALA A 260 -35.24 -35.79 35.97
N MET A 261 -34.56 -36.89 36.33
CA MET A 261 -35.03 -37.81 37.36
C MET A 261 -35.07 -37.20 38.76
N MET A 262 -34.24 -36.16 39.02
CA MET A 262 -34.25 -35.39 40.27
C MET A 262 -35.34 -34.30 40.31
N GLY A 263 -36.18 -34.18 39.27
CA GLY A 263 -37.31 -33.24 39.24
C GLY A 263 -36.97 -31.82 38.79
N LEU A 264 -35.86 -31.63 38.06
CA LEU A 264 -35.52 -30.36 37.43
C LEU A 264 -36.41 -30.11 36.20
N TYR A 265 -36.94 -28.88 36.04
CA TYR A 265 -37.65 -28.53 34.81
C TYR A 265 -36.70 -28.41 33.61
N ASP A 266 -37.06 -29.04 32.49
CA ASP A 266 -36.30 -28.93 31.22
C ASP A 266 -36.16 -27.47 30.74
N THR A 267 -37.17 -26.63 30.99
CA THR A 267 -37.15 -25.20 30.65
C THR A 267 -36.09 -24.44 31.44
N ALA A 268 -35.88 -24.78 32.71
CA ALA A 268 -34.84 -24.18 33.55
C ALA A 268 -33.43 -24.58 33.09
N TYR A 269 -33.28 -25.80 32.55
CA TYR A 269 -32.02 -26.29 32.00
C TYR A 269 -31.67 -25.59 30.67
N CYS A 270 -32.62 -25.49 29.73
CA CYS A 270 -32.39 -24.84 28.43
C CYS A 270 -32.01 -23.35 28.55
N LEU A 271 -32.58 -22.62 29.52
CA LEU A 271 -32.29 -21.20 29.75
C LEU A 271 -30.86 -20.92 30.22
N ILE A 272 -30.14 -21.93 30.70
CA ILE A 272 -28.80 -21.79 31.30
C ILE A 272 -27.73 -22.51 30.46
N SER A 273 -28.11 -23.56 29.73
CA SER A 273 -27.21 -24.36 28.90
C SER A 273 -27.03 -23.84 27.47
N SER A 274 -27.72 -22.76 27.09
CA SER A 274 -27.61 -22.11 25.77
C SER A 274 -26.67 -20.92 25.80
#